data_AF-A0A560WFZ1-F1
#
_entry.id   AF-A0A560WFZ1-F1
#
_cell.length_a   1.000
_cell.length_b   1.000
_cell.length_c   1.000
_cell.angle_alpha   90.00
_cell.angle_beta   90.00
_cell.angle_gamma   90.00
#
_symmetry.space_group_name_H-M   'P 1'
#
loop_
_entity.id
_entity.type
_entity.pdbx_description
1 polymer ?
#
loop_
_entity_poly.entity_id
_entity_poly.type
_entity_poly.pdbx_seq_one_letter_code
_entity_poly.pdbx_strand_id
1 'polypeptide(L)'
;MAVKSMGEYDFPSRSRQELYGDDQLVSVWFQDTMWFASPAMFRAPRAMTWADFRDQMFVPFAEEDPDYDPAAPRTWMLHGAPFEPRDDQTLAELGVRHKDVIGTRVAA
;
A
#
# COMPACT_ATOMS: atom_id res chain seq x y z
N MET A 1 18.40 -19.31 1.90
CA MET A 1 19.82 -19.50 2.26
C MET A 1 20.18 -18.45 3.28
N ALA A 2 20.69 -18.83 4.45
CA ALA A 2 21.18 -17.86 5.44
C ALA A 2 22.48 -17.20 4.97
N VAL A 3 22.75 -15.98 5.43
CA VAL A 3 23.99 -15.26 5.12
C VAL A 3 25.19 -15.98 5.73
N LYS A 4 26.28 -16.12 4.97
CA LYS A 4 27.57 -16.62 5.49
C LYS A 4 28.45 -15.43 5.86
N SER A 5 28.94 -15.38 7.08
CA SER A 5 29.72 -14.27 7.64
C SER A 5 30.85 -14.80 8.53
N MET A 6 31.88 -13.97 8.74
CA MET A 6 33.01 -14.29 9.64
C MET A 6 32.69 -14.11 11.13
N GLY A 7 31.53 -13.52 11.44
CA GLY A 7 31.01 -13.33 12.80
C GLY A 7 29.47 -13.40 12.79
N GLU A 8 28.84 -13.16 13.93
CA GLU A 8 27.37 -13.13 14.02
C GLU A 8 26.77 -12.10 13.05
N TYR A 9 25.78 -12.52 12.27
CA TYR A 9 25.09 -11.69 11.29
C TYR A 9 23.61 -11.63 11.63
N ASP A 10 23.32 -10.96 12.74
CA ASP A 10 21.97 -10.68 13.20
C ASP A 10 21.83 -9.17 13.42
N PHE A 11 21.06 -8.53 12.56
CA PHE A 11 20.84 -7.09 12.60
C PHE A 11 19.34 -6.80 12.47
N PRO A 12 18.81 -5.87 13.28
CA PRO A 12 17.42 -5.47 13.12
C PRO A 12 17.21 -4.80 11.77
N SER A 13 16.03 -4.97 11.18
CA SER A 13 15.69 -4.29 9.93
C SER A 13 15.80 -2.77 10.09
N ARG A 14 16.42 -2.13 9.10
CA ARG A 14 16.55 -0.67 9.00
C ARG A 14 15.22 0.02 8.67
N SER A 15 14.22 -0.73 8.24
CA SER A 15 12.85 -0.27 7.97
C SER A 15 11.86 -1.16 8.72
N ARG A 16 12.12 -1.39 10.00
CA ARG A 16 11.18 -2.05 10.91
C ARG A 16 10.08 -1.06 11.35
N GLN A 17 8.88 -1.56 11.60
CA GLN A 17 7.69 -0.74 11.88
C GLN A 17 7.91 0.23 13.05
N GLU A 18 8.68 -0.15 14.06
CA GLU A 18 8.94 0.64 15.27
C GLU A 18 9.66 1.97 14.98
N LEU A 19 10.30 2.11 13.80
CA LEU A 19 10.95 3.35 13.36
C LEU A 19 9.98 4.39 12.79
N TYR A 20 8.72 4.02 12.57
CA TYR A 20 7.71 4.87 11.92
C TYR A 20 6.62 5.36 12.90
N GLY A 21 6.77 5.05 14.20
CA GLY A 21 5.78 5.42 15.21
C GLY A 21 4.43 4.77 14.95
N ASP A 22 3.37 5.58 14.91
CA ASP A 22 2.01 5.13 14.62
C ASP A 22 1.69 5.03 13.12
N ASP A 23 2.61 5.46 12.26
CA ASP A 23 2.50 5.34 10.82
C ASP A 23 3.06 4.03 10.31
N GLN A 24 2.66 3.66 9.10
CA GLN A 24 3.24 2.57 8.34
C GLN A 24 3.55 3.01 6.91
N LEU A 25 4.43 2.25 6.25
CA LEU A 25 4.62 2.34 4.82
C LEU A 25 3.60 1.41 4.15
N VAL A 26 2.95 1.90 3.10
CA VAL A 26 2.01 1.14 2.27
C VAL A 26 2.28 1.48 0.82
N SER A 27 2.38 0.47 -0.02
CA SER A 27 2.54 0.69 -1.46
C SER A 27 1.23 0.39 -2.18
N VAL A 28 0.87 1.19 -3.17
CA VAL A 28 -0.23 0.92 -4.10
C VAL A 28 0.34 0.61 -5.47
N TRP A 29 0.00 -0.56 -5.98
CA TRP A 29 0.36 -1.01 -7.32
C TRP A 29 -0.84 -0.84 -8.26
N PHE A 30 -0.74 0.12 -9.17
CA PHE A 30 -1.64 0.28 -10.29
C PHE A 30 -1.34 -0.82 -11.32
N GLN A 31 -2.22 -1.80 -11.40
CA GLN A 31 -2.12 -2.93 -12.32
C GLN A 31 -2.67 -2.53 -13.69
N ASP A 32 -2.23 -3.23 -14.73
CA ASP A 32 -2.68 -3.08 -16.12
C ASP A 32 -2.40 -1.71 -16.78
N THR A 33 -1.68 -0.82 -16.09
CA THR A 33 -1.12 0.41 -16.63
C THR A 33 0.38 0.45 -16.37
N MET A 34 1.13 1.08 -17.29
CA MET A 34 2.56 1.38 -17.14
C MET A 34 2.81 2.88 -17.02
N TRP A 35 1.76 3.69 -16.86
CA TRP A 35 1.89 5.13 -16.64
C TRP A 35 2.80 5.42 -15.43
N PHE A 36 2.59 4.69 -14.34
CA PHE A 36 3.48 4.68 -13.19
C PHE A 36 4.55 3.60 -13.37
N ALA A 37 5.83 4.01 -13.35
CA ALA A 37 6.97 3.10 -13.54
C ALA A 37 7.13 2.05 -12.42
N SER A 38 6.49 2.24 -11.27
CA SER A 38 6.53 1.35 -10.11
C SER A 38 5.33 1.59 -9.19
N PRO A 39 5.02 0.67 -8.26
CA PRO A 39 4.09 0.94 -7.18
C PRO A 39 4.48 2.20 -6.40
N ALA A 40 3.50 3.05 -6.09
CA ALA A 40 3.70 4.26 -5.30
C ALA A 40 3.70 3.91 -3.82
N MET A 41 4.68 4.40 -3.05
CA MET A 41 4.78 4.13 -1.61
C MET A 41 4.40 5.37 -0.80
N PHE A 42 3.42 5.19 0.06
CA PHE A 42 2.88 6.19 0.97
C PHE A 42 3.33 5.90 2.39
N ARG A 43 3.43 6.96 3.20
CA ARG A 43 3.50 6.86 4.66
C ARG A 43 2.15 7.30 5.21
N ALA A 44 1.41 6.37 5.82
CA ALA A 44 0.06 6.62 6.31
C ALA A 44 -0.09 6.18 7.78
N PRO A 45 -0.88 6.88 8.61
CA PRO A 45 -1.23 6.41 9.95
C PRO A 45 -1.92 5.05 9.88
N ARG A 46 -1.56 4.12 10.78
CA ARG A 46 -2.24 2.81 10.86
C ARG A 46 -3.74 2.95 11.18
N ALA A 47 -4.10 4.01 11.89
CA ALA A 47 -5.47 4.35 12.27
C ALA A 47 -6.20 5.20 11.21
N MET A 48 -5.57 5.54 10.08
CA MET A 48 -6.24 6.25 8.98
C MET A 48 -7.36 5.35 8.43
N THR A 49 -8.54 5.92 8.20
CA THR A 49 -9.64 5.19 7.56
C THR A 49 -9.31 4.90 6.10
N TRP A 50 -9.96 3.89 5.52
CA TRP A 50 -9.80 3.61 4.10
C TRP A 50 -10.27 4.77 3.22
N ALA A 51 -11.38 5.41 3.57
CA ALA A 51 -11.87 6.59 2.86
C ALA A 51 -10.83 7.71 2.86
N ASP A 52 -10.27 8.03 4.02
CA ASP A 52 -9.23 9.07 4.12
C ASP A 52 -7.99 8.68 3.32
N PHE A 53 -7.52 7.43 3.43
CA PHE A 53 -6.35 6.96 2.67
C PHE A 53 -6.59 7.08 1.16
N ARG A 54 -7.77 6.66 0.70
CA ARG A 54 -8.18 6.76 -0.70
C ARG A 54 -8.20 8.23 -1.14
N ASP A 55 -8.95 9.08 -0.45
CA ASP A 55 -9.29 10.42 -0.91
C ASP A 55 -8.12 11.41 -0.73
N GLN A 56 -7.31 11.24 0.31
CA GLN A 56 -6.22 12.17 0.65
C GLN A 56 -4.85 11.75 0.09
N MET A 57 -4.64 10.48 -0.23
CA MET A 57 -3.34 9.97 -0.67
C MET A 57 -3.39 9.30 -2.05
N PHE A 58 -4.29 8.33 -2.22
CA PHE A 58 -4.37 7.56 -3.46
C PHE A 58 -4.91 8.37 -4.64
N VAL A 59 -6.07 9.03 -4.48
CA VAL A 59 -6.73 9.78 -5.57
C VAL A 59 -5.83 10.89 -6.11
N PRO A 60 -5.22 11.77 -5.28
CA PRO A 60 -4.37 12.84 -5.79
C PRO A 60 -3.17 12.33 -6.61
N PHE A 61 -2.64 11.15 -6.29
CA PHE A 61 -1.56 10.52 -7.07
C PHE A 61 -2.11 9.84 -8.33
N ALA A 62 -3.26 9.17 -8.22
CA ALA A 62 -3.87 8.45 -9.32
C ALA A 62 -4.31 9.38 -10.46
N GLU A 63 -4.79 10.59 -10.14
CA GLU A 63 -5.20 11.62 -11.10
C GLU A 63 -4.04 12.19 -11.94
N GLU A 64 -2.78 11.86 -11.61
CA GLU A 64 -1.65 12.15 -12.50
C GLU A 64 -1.64 11.27 -13.77
N ASP A 65 -2.39 10.15 -13.78
CA ASP A 65 -2.63 9.33 -14.96
C ASP A 65 -3.76 9.97 -15.81
N PRO A 66 -3.51 10.36 -17.08
CA PRO A 66 -4.53 10.96 -17.93
C PRO A 66 -5.72 10.03 -18.22
N ASP A 67 -5.56 8.71 -18.06
CA ASP A 67 -6.62 7.72 -18.24
C ASP A 67 -7.36 7.41 -16.91
N TYR A 68 -7.01 8.09 -15.82
CA TYR A 68 -7.71 7.92 -14.54
C TYR A 68 -9.14 8.47 -14.60
N ASP A 69 -10.10 7.59 -14.34
CA ASP A 69 -11.51 7.94 -14.16
C ASP A 69 -11.94 7.64 -12.71
N PRO A 70 -12.30 8.66 -11.90
CA PRO A 70 -12.78 8.45 -10.53
C PRO A 70 -14.13 7.73 -10.45
N ALA A 71 -14.91 7.70 -11.54
CA ALA A 71 -16.18 6.97 -11.60
C ALA A 71 -16.00 5.49 -11.99
N ALA A 72 -14.82 5.10 -12.50
CA ALA A 72 -14.57 3.73 -12.91
C ALA A 72 -14.47 2.79 -11.69
N PRO A 73 -15.24 1.69 -11.63
CA PRO A 73 -15.16 0.75 -10.52
C PRO A 73 -13.77 0.12 -10.46
N ARG A 74 -13.22 -0.02 -9.26
CA ARG A 74 -11.90 -0.63 -9.03
C ARG A 74 -12.02 -1.90 -8.21
N THR A 75 -11.19 -2.88 -8.57
CA THR A 75 -10.93 -4.06 -7.74
C THR A 75 -9.66 -3.84 -6.94
N TRP A 76 -9.61 -4.43 -5.75
CA TRP A 76 -8.45 -4.33 -4.88
C TRP A 76 -7.93 -5.72 -4.49
N MET A 77 -6.63 -5.81 -4.27
CA MET A 77 -5.99 -7.02 -3.76
C MET A 77 -5.04 -6.69 -2.61
N LEU A 78 -4.98 -7.58 -1.64
CA LEU A 78 -4.04 -7.54 -0.53
C LEU A 78 -3.47 -8.95 -0.32
N HIS A 79 -2.15 -9.07 -0.30
CA HIS A 79 -1.45 -10.36 -0.12
C HIS A 79 -1.83 -11.44 -1.14
N GLY A 80 -2.16 -11.03 -2.37
CA GLY A 80 -2.55 -11.94 -3.44
C GLY A 80 -3.99 -12.46 -3.36
N ALA A 81 -4.81 -11.93 -2.45
CA ALA A 81 -6.23 -12.25 -2.34
C ALA A 81 -7.10 -11.03 -2.65
N PRO A 82 -8.36 -11.21 -3.07
CA PRO A 82 -9.34 -10.13 -3.15
C PRO A 82 -9.43 -9.36 -1.83
N PHE A 83 -9.51 -8.04 -1.94
CA PHE A 83 -9.56 -7.12 -0.81
C PHE A 83 -10.79 -6.22 -0.97
N GLU A 84 -11.69 -6.23 0.01
CA GLU A 84 -12.95 -5.48 -0.01
C GLU A 84 -12.97 -4.49 1.17
N PRO A 85 -12.22 -3.39 1.09
CA PRO A 85 -12.16 -2.44 2.18
C PRO A 85 -13.48 -1.67 2.33
N ARG A 86 -13.89 -1.43 3.57
CA ARG A 86 -14.99 -0.51 3.90
C ARG A 86 -14.42 0.82 4.33
N ASP A 87 -15.09 1.89 3.90
CA ASP A 87 -14.66 3.28 4.06
C ASP A 87 -14.40 3.69 5.52
N ASP A 88 -15.15 3.12 6.47
CA ASP A 88 -15.07 3.41 7.90
C ASP A 88 -13.99 2.62 8.65
N GLN A 89 -13.42 1.58 8.02
CA GLN A 89 -12.37 0.77 8.64
C GLN A 89 -11.01 1.42 8.51
N THR A 90 -10.23 1.33 9.57
CA THR A 90 -8.82 1.74 9.55
C THR A 90 -7.96 0.78 8.74
N LEU A 91 -6.81 1.24 8.24
CA LEU A 91 -5.84 0.39 7.56
C LEU A 91 -5.42 -0.82 8.42
N ALA A 92 -5.27 -0.61 9.73
CA ALA A 92 -4.95 -1.69 10.68
C ALA A 92 -6.09 -2.72 10.79
N GLU A 93 -7.34 -2.30 10.90
CA GLU A 93 -8.51 -3.21 10.94
C GLU A 93 -8.70 -3.98 9.65
N LEU A 94 -8.29 -3.39 8.52
CA LEU A 94 -8.27 -4.02 7.20
C LEU A 94 -7.12 -5.03 7.03
N GLY A 95 -6.25 -5.17 8.03
CA GLY A 95 -5.11 -6.08 8.00
C GLY A 95 -3.94 -5.58 7.15
N VAL A 96 -3.90 -4.30 6.80
CA VAL A 96 -2.79 -3.68 6.09
C VAL A 96 -1.65 -3.43 7.07
N ARG A 97 -0.47 -4.00 6.79
CA ARG A 97 0.74 -3.96 7.63
C ARG A 97 1.87 -3.17 6.97
N HIS A 98 2.92 -2.96 7.75
CA HIS A 98 4.13 -2.26 7.31
C HIS A 98 4.75 -2.87 6.04
N LYS A 99 4.83 -2.04 5.00
CA LYS A 99 5.36 -2.32 3.66
C LYS A 99 4.53 -3.31 2.83
N ASP A 100 3.26 -3.48 3.18
CA ASP A 100 2.35 -4.23 2.32
C ASP A 100 2.09 -3.50 1.00
N VAL A 101 1.75 -4.29 -0.01
CA VAL A 101 1.38 -3.81 -1.34
C VAL A 101 -0.11 -4.09 -1.55
N ILE A 102 -0.86 -3.02 -1.81
CA ILE A 102 -2.25 -3.07 -2.25
C ILE A 102 -2.26 -3.00 -3.77
N GLY A 103 -2.78 -4.02 -4.44
CA GLY A 103 -2.98 -3.99 -5.89
C GLY A 103 -4.32 -3.36 -6.24
N THR A 104 -4.38 -2.57 -7.31
CA THR A 104 -5.63 -2.04 -7.86
C THR A 104 -5.63 -2.02 -9.38
N ARG A 105 -6.79 -2.32 -9.97
CA ARG A 105 -7.09 -2.13 -11.40
C ARG A 105 -8.56 -1.74 -11.56
N VAL A 106 -8.88 -1.15 -12.70
CA VAL A 106 -10.26 -0.96 -13.14
C VAL A 106 -10.92 -2.33 -13.30
N ALA A 107 -12.15 -2.48 -12.82
CA ALA A 107 -12.93 -3.70 -13.00
C ALA A 107 -13.31 -3.86 -14.47
N ALA A 108 -13.17 -5.08 -15.00
CA ALA A 108 -13.53 -5.42 -16.38
C ALA A 108 -15.05 -5.55 -16.57
#